data_AF-A0A1F3GCN5-F1
#
_entry.id   AF-A0A1F3GCN5-F1
#
_cell.length_a   1.000
_cell.length_b   1.000
_cell.length_c   1.000
_cell.angle_alpha   90.00
_cell.angle_beta   90.00
_cell.angle_gamma   90.00
#
_symmetry.space_group_name_H-M   'P 1'
#
loop_
_entity.id
_entity.type
_entity.pdbx_description
1 polymer ?
#
loop_
_entity_poly.entity_id
_entity_poly.type
_entity_poly.pdbx_seq_one_letter_code
_entity_poly.pdbx_strand_id
1 'polypeptide(L)' 'MSDLFTAMTSRTPITVKFAKADTGFAAGVPSFSGSALITSLNIQADNNEVASLSVSLTGTGALTQTLV' A
#
# COMPACT_ATOMS: atom_id res chain seq x y z
N MET A 1 5.94 12.35 12.24
CA MET A 1 6.28 11.42 11.14
C MET A 1 5.37 10.21 11.32
N SER A 2 4.39 10.01 10.44
CA SER A 2 3.45 8.87 10.56
C SER A 2 4.02 7.67 9.83
N ASP A 3 4.51 6.68 10.58
CA ASP A 3 4.96 5.40 10.01
C ASP A 3 3.76 4.43 9.81
N LEU A 4 4.01 3.35 9.06
CA LEU A 4 2.98 2.34 8.77
C LEU A 4 2.42 1.71 10.05
N PHE A 5 3.24 1.56 11.08
CA PHE A 5 2.84 0.99 12.36
C PHE A 5 1.87 1.89 13.12
N THR A 6 2.13 3.20 13.12
CA THR A 6 1.27 4.24 13.68
C THR A 6 -0.05 4.31 12.92
N ALA A 7 0.00 4.24 11.58
CA ALA A 7 -1.21 4.20 10.75
C ALA A 7 -2.07 2.94 11.02
N MET A 8 -1.45 1.78 11.21
CA MET A 8 -2.14 0.54 11.58
C MET A 8 -2.77 0.62 12.97
N THR A 9 -1.99 0.98 13.99
CA THR A 9 -2.45 1.01 15.40
C THR A 9 -3.51 2.08 15.64
N SER A 10 -3.41 3.23 14.96
CA SER A 10 -4.40 4.31 15.03
C SER A 10 -5.62 4.07 14.14
N ARG A 11 -5.61 2.98 13.34
CA ARG A 11 -6.65 2.66 12.33
C ARG A 11 -6.94 3.86 11.42
N THR A 12 -5.88 4.57 11.03
CA THR A 12 -5.98 5.74 10.15
C THR A 12 -6.00 5.25 8.70
N PRO A 13 -7.03 5.58 7.90
CA PRO A 13 -7.02 5.29 6.48
C PRO A 13 -5.83 5.95 5.79
N ILE A 14 -5.11 5.19 4.97
CA ILE A 14 -4.02 5.68 4.13
C ILE A 14 -4.45 5.72 2.67
N THR A 15 -3.90 6.66 1.91
CA THR A 15 -4.09 6.70 0.46
C THR A 15 -3.20 5.67 -0.21
N VAL A 16 -3.81 4.72 -0.91
CA VAL A 16 -3.10 3.74 -1.75
C VAL A 16 -3.16 4.16 -3.20
N LYS A 17 -2.05 3.97 -3.90
CA LYS A 17 -1.91 4.25 -5.33
C LYS A 17 -1.23 3.07 -5.99
N PHE A 18 -1.84 2.51 -7.02
CA PHE A 18 -1.29 1.37 -7.76
C PHE A 18 -1.60 1.49 -9.25
N ALA A 19 -0.77 0.86 -10.06
CA ALA A 19 -0.94 0.77 -11.51
C ALA A 19 -0.95 -0.69 -11.93
N LYS A 20 -1.60 -0.99 -13.05
CA LYS A 20 -1.44 -2.29 -13.68
C LYS A 20 -0.06 -2.35 -14.32
N ALA A 21 0.67 -3.43 -14.09
CA ALA A 21 1.99 -3.66 -14.67
C ALA A 21 1.88 -4.12 -16.14
N ASP A 22 1.12 -3.40 -16.96
CA ASP A 22 0.93 -3.68 -18.39
C ASP A 22 1.41 -2.53 -19.26
N THR A 23 1.73 -2.85 -20.51
CA THR A 23 2.30 -1.94 -21.53
C THR A 23 1.44 -0.72 -21.87
N GLY A 24 0.17 -0.70 -21.44
CA GLY A 24 -0.76 0.44 -21.62
C GLY A 24 -0.70 1.51 -20.54
N PHE A 25 0.10 1.32 -19.47
CA PHE A 25 0.26 2.30 -18.41
C PHE A 25 1.73 2.71 -18.32
N ALA A 26 2.00 4.01 -18.38
CA ALA A 26 3.35 4.53 -18.20
C ALA A 26 3.88 4.09 -16.83
N ALA A 27 5.03 3.43 -16.81
CA ALA A 27 5.70 3.03 -15.58
C ALA A 27 5.88 4.28 -14.68
N GLY A 28 5.39 4.19 -13.44
CA GLY A 28 5.45 5.29 -12.48
C GLY A 28 4.22 6.21 -12.42
N VAL A 29 3.19 6.02 -13.26
CA VAL A 29 1.91 6.75 -13.15
C VAL A 29 0.84 5.84 -12.54
N PRO A 30 0.45 6.03 -11.26
CA PRO A 30 -0.61 5.25 -10.65
C PRO A 30 -1.94 5.50 -11.34
N SER A 31 -2.55 4.44 -11.85
CA SER A 31 -3.83 4.49 -12.58
C SER A 31 -5.04 4.32 -11.66
N PHE A 32 -4.81 3.81 -10.45
CA PHE A 32 -5.82 3.60 -9.42
C PHE A 32 -5.39 4.28 -8.13
N SER A 33 -6.34 4.94 -7.48
CA SER A 33 -6.17 5.49 -6.14
C SER A 33 -7.38 5.20 -5.26
N GLY A 34 -7.16 5.07 -3.96
CA GLY A 34 -8.23 4.84 -2.99
C GLY A 34 -7.75 4.97 -1.56
N SER A 35 -8.65 4.77 -0.61
CA SER A 35 -8.31 4.69 0.82
C SER A 35 -8.27 3.24 1.28
N ALA A 36 -7.32 2.89 2.13
CA ALA A 36 -7.24 1.57 2.75
C ALA A 36 -6.79 1.66 4.20
N LEU A 37 -7.23 0.71 5.02
CA LEU A 37 -6.70 0.48 6.35
C LEU A 37 -5.64 -0.61 6.31
N ILE A 38 -4.55 -0.41 7.06
CA ILE A 38 -3.58 -1.47 7.31
C ILE A 38 -4.20 -2.42 8.33
N THR A 39 -4.36 -3.69 7.95
CA THR A 39 -4.94 -4.73 8.82
C THR A 39 -3.89 -5.64 9.44
N SER A 40 -2.71 -5.74 8.82
CA SER A 40 -1.58 -6.49 9.36
C SER A 40 -0.25 -5.93 8.88
N LEU A 41 0.75 -5.98 9.75
CA LEU A 41 2.15 -5.71 9.48
C LEU A 41 2.97 -6.86 10.03
N ASN A 42 3.71 -7.54 9.16
CA ASN A 42 4.66 -8.58 9.55
C ASN A 42 6.08 -8.15 9.18
N ILE A 43 6.98 -8.18 10.15
CA ILE A 43 8.40 -7.88 9.97
C ILE A 43 9.17 -9.14 10.31
N GLN A 44 9.93 -9.64 9.34
CA GLN A 44 10.83 -10.78 9.51
C GLN A 44 12.26 -10.33 9.24
N ALA A 45 13.16 -10.68 10.16
CA ALA A 45 14.57 -10.32 10.08
C ALA A 45 15.40 -11.54 10.47
N ASP A 46 15.63 -12.41 9.50
CA ASP A 46 16.42 -13.62 9.68
C ASP A 46 17.92 -13.28 9.73
N ASN A 47 18.70 -14.12 10.41
CA ASN A 47 20.11 -13.83 10.66
C ASN A 47 20.91 -13.78 9.35
N ASN A 48 21.61 -12.66 9.13
CA ASN A 48 22.36 -12.34 7.90
C ASN A 48 21.53 -12.21 6.61
N GLU A 49 20.20 -12.10 6.70
CA GLU A 49 19.33 -11.90 5.54
C GLU A 49 18.74 -10.48 5.51
N VAL A 50 18.21 -10.09 4.35
CA VAL A 50 17.51 -8.81 4.21
C VAL A 50 16.17 -8.89 4.94
N ALA A 51 15.94 -7.94 5.84
CA ALA A 51 14.67 -7.83 6.55
C ALA A 51 13.50 -7.64 5.57
N SER A 52 12.46 -8.46 5.73
CA SER A 52 11.25 -8.43 4.92
C SER A 52 10.10 -7.80 5.69
N LEU A 53 9.44 -6.82 5.05
CA LEU A 53 8.23 -6.18 5.56
C LEU A 53 7.05 -6.59 4.66
N SER A 54 6.05 -7.22 5.24
CA SER A 54 4.78 -7.55 4.58
C SER A 54 3.64 -6.74 5.17
N VAL A 55 2.87 -6.07 4.33
CA VAL A 55 1.74 -5.22 4.72
C VAL A 55 0.46 -5.79 4.10
N SER A 56 -0.58 -6.01 4.92
CA SER A 56 -1.93 -6.33 4.44
C SER A 56 -2.84 -5.12 4.60
N LEU A 57 -3.61 -4.83 3.55
CA LEU A 57 -4.45 -3.65 3.44
C LEU A 57 -5.88 -4.09 3.11
N THR A 58 -6.87 -3.41 3.69
CA THR A 58 -8.28 -3.55 3.31
C THR A 58 -8.79 -2.22 2.79
N GLY A 59 -9.28 -2.21 1.55
CA GLY A 59 -9.86 -1.01 0.93
C GLY A 59 -11.07 -0.52 1.69
N THR A 60 -11.12 0.79 1.96
CA THR A 60 -12.23 1.47 2.61
C THR A 60 -12.85 2.47 1.63
N GLY A 61 -13.78 1.98 0.81
CA GLY A 61 -14.51 2.80 -0.16
C GLY A 61 -14.19 2.47 -1.61
N ALA A 62 -14.67 3.33 -2.50
CA ALA A 62 -14.51 3.17 -3.94
C ALA A 62 -13.05 3.44 -4.39
N LEU A 63 -12.63 2.74 -5.43
CA LEU A 63 -11.39 3.02 -6.15
C LEU A 63 -11.67 4.04 -7.25
N THR A 64 -10.84 5.07 -7.35
CA THR A 64 -10.87 6.03 -8.45
C THR A 64 -9.82 5.64 -9.48
N GLN A 65 -10.26 5.41 -10.71
CA GLN A 65 -9.38 5.24 -11.85
C GLN A 65 -9.09 6.60 -12.49
N THR A 66 -7.82 6.93 -12.68
CA THR A 66 -7.41 8.04 -13.54
C THR A 66 -7.05 7.44 -14.89
N LEU A 67 -7.87 7.72 -15.92
CA LEU A 67 -7.46 7.43 -17.30
C LEU A 67 -6.27 8.33 -17.64
N VAL A 68 -5.17 7.69 -18.04
CA VAL A 68 -4.01 8.34 -18.67
C VAL A 68 -4.24 8.34 -20.18
#